data_AF-A0A2A8BXL4-F1
#
_entry.id   AF-A0A2A8BXL4-F1
#
_cell.length_a   1.000
_cell.length_b   1.000
_cell.length_c   1.000
_cell.angle_alpha   90.00
_cell.angle_beta   90.00
_cell.angle_gamma   90.00
#
_symmetry.space_group_name_H-M   'P 1'
#
loop_
_entity.id
_entity.type
_entity.pdbx_description
1 polymer ?
#
loop_
_entity_poly.entity_id
_entity_poly.type
_entity_poly.pdbx_seq_one_letter_code
_entity_poly.pdbx_strand_id
1 'polypeptide(L)'
;GGAMKTDWLKYGENWYYLDEAAGGAMKTGWLKTGGSWYYLDAAARGAMKTGWLKYGVSWYYLDEAAGGAMKTDWLKYGENWYYLDAAAGGAMKTGWLKTGGSWYYLDAAASGAMKTG
;
A
#
# COMPACT_ATOMS: atom_id res chain seq x y z
N GLY A 1 17.26 -14.32 -30.53
CA GLY A 1 16.57 -14.70 -29.29
C GLY A 1 16.48 -13.46 -28.43
N GLY A 2 15.28 -12.98 -28.13
CA GLY A 2 15.08 -11.80 -27.28
C GLY A 2 14.98 -12.23 -25.83
N ALA A 3 15.76 -11.61 -24.94
CA ALA A 3 15.57 -11.77 -23.51
C ALA A 3 14.17 -11.25 -23.13
N MET A 4 13.37 -12.08 -22.46
CA MET A 4 12.10 -11.62 -21.88
C MET A 4 12.41 -10.57 -20.81
N LYS A 5 11.65 -9.47 -20.82
CA LYS A 5 11.75 -8.46 -19.77
C LYS A 5 11.10 -9.03 -18.52
N THR A 6 11.86 -9.15 -17.45
CA THR A 6 11.39 -9.50 -16.10
C THR A 6 11.52 -8.28 -15.20
N ASP A 7 10.95 -8.33 -13.99
CA ASP A 7 10.93 -7.22 -13.02
C ASP A 7 9.95 -6.09 -13.39
N TRP A 8 10.09 -4.94 -12.75
CA TRP A 8 9.28 -3.74 -12.98
C TRP A 8 9.32 -3.28 -14.44
N LEU A 9 8.14 -3.13 -15.01
CA LEU A 9 7.91 -2.60 -16.35
C LEU A 9 7.07 -1.33 -16.25
N LYS A 10 7.65 -0.21 -16.67
CA LYS A 10 6.88 1.00 -16.97
C LYS A 10 6.32 0.92 -18.39
N TYR A 11 5.01 1.07 -18.55
CA TYR A 11 4.33 1.16 -19.83
C TYR A 11 3.30 2.30 -19.79
N GLY A 12 3.57 3.35 -20.56
CA GLY A 12 2.90 4.64 -20.42
C GLY A 12 3.17 5.25 -19.04
N GLU A 13 2.11 5.63 -18.35
CA GLU A 13 2.17 6.18 -16.98
C GLU A 13 2.11 5.09 -15.90
N ASN A 14 1.79 3.85 -16.28
CA ASN A 14 1.56 2.75 -15.35
C ASN A 14 2.81 1.89 -15.15
N TRP A 15 2.94 1.35 -13.95
CA TRP A 15 3.93 0.34 -13.61
C TRP A 15 3.28 -1.04 -13.53
N TYR A 16 4.00 -2.06 -13.94
CA TYR A 16 3.61 -3.47 -13.90
C TYR A 16 4.79 -4.28 -13.37
N TYR A 17 4.55 -5.50 -12.93
CA TYR A 17 5.62 -6.40 -12.52
C TYR A 17 5.55 -7.71 -13.31
N LEU A 18 6.66 -8.06 -13.98
CA LEU A 18 6.79 -9.28 -14.77
C LEU A 18 7.59 -10.31 -13.97
N ASP A 19 6.95 -11.43 -13.64
CA ASP A 19 7.52 -12.48 -12.79
C ASP A 19 8.45 -13.39 -13.59
N GLU A 20 9.74 -13.32 -13.28
CA GLU A 20 10.78 -14.16 -13.88
C GLU A 20 10.52 -15.65 -13.67
N ALA A 21 10.08 -16.05 -12.47
CA ALA A 21 9.80 -17.45 -12.16
C ALA A 21 8.60 -18.00 -12.93
N ALA A 22 7.74 -17.11 -13.44
CA ALA A 22 6.60 -17.45 -14.28
C ALA A 22 6.84 -17.13 -15.77
N GLY A 23 8.10 -17.02 -16.20
CA GLY A 23 8.45 -16.79 -17.60
C GLY A 23 8.02 -15.41 -18.11
N GLY A 24 8.07 -14.38 -17.26
CA GLY A 24 7.67 -13.02 -17.60
C GLY A 24 6.17 -12.76 -17.53
N ALA A 25 5.38 -13.67 -16.93
CA ALA A 25 3.95 -13.43 -16.72
C ALA A 25 3.73 -12.23 -15.79
N MET A 26 2.77 -11.38 -16.15
CA MET A 26 2.41 -10.20 -15.36
C MET A 26 1.74 -10.61 -14.04
N LYS A 27 2.19 -10.03 -12.93
CA LYS A 27 1.60 -10.26 -11.61
C LYS A 27 0.40 -9.36 -11.34
N THR A 28 -0.50 -9.86 -10.51
CA THR A 28 -1.63 -9.12 -9.93
C THR A 28 -1.71 -9.41 -8.43
N GLY A 29 -2.31 -8.50 -7.66
CA GLY A 29 -2.44 -8.59 -6.21
C GLY A 29 -1.24 -8.01 -5.47
N TRP A 30 -1.07 -8.44 -4.22
CA TRP A 30 0.05 -8.03 -3.38
C TRP A 30 1.39 -8.59 -3.89
N LEU A 31 2.40 -7.74 -3.94
CA LEU A 31 3.76 -8.07 -4.33
C LEU A 31 4.74 -7.58 -3.26
N LYS A 32 5.61 -8.47 -2.78
CA LYS A 32 6.77 -8.09 -1.95
C LYS A 32 8.03 -8.14 -2.79
N THR A 33 8.69 -7.00 -2.98
CA THR A 33 9.97 -6.90 -3.70
C THR A 33 10.81 -5.76 -3.12
N GLY A 34 12.13 -5.91 -3.14
CA GLY A 34 13.04 -4.88 -2.57
C GLY A 34 12.80 -4.56 -1.10
N GLY A 35 12.21 -5.48 -0.33
CA GLY A 35 11.84 -5.27 1.08
C GLY A 35 10.50 -4.55 1.31
N SER A 36 9.87 -4.03 0.26
CA SER A 36 8.61 -3.27 0.32
C SER A 36 7.44 -4.06 -0.25
N TRP A 37 6.23 -3.72 0.20
CA TRP A 37 4.98 -4.23 -0.36
C TRP A 37 4.40 -3.27 -1.39
N TYR A 38 3.81 -3.81 -2.44
CA TYR A 38 3.14 -3.08 -3.53
C TYR A 38 1.84 -3.80 -3.87
N TYR A 39 0.95 -3.12 -4.58
CA TYR A 39 -0.30 -3.72 -5.05
C TYR A 39 -0.49 -3.53 -6.55
N LEU A 40 -0.65 -4.63 -7.28
CA LEU A 40 -0.88 -4.68 -8.72
C LEU A 40 -2.37 -4.92 -8.95
N ASP A 41 -3.10 -3.91 -9.39
CA ASP A 41 -4.56 -3.94 -9.42
C ASP A 41 -5.06 -4.81 -10.59
N ALA A 42 -5.63 -5.97 -10.24
CA ALA A 42 -6.20 -6.90 -11.21
C ALA A 42 -7.34 -6.26 -12.04
N ALA A 43 -8.14 -5.36 -11.45
CA ALA A 43 -9.21 -4.66 -12.16
C ALA A 43 -8.64 -3.65 -13.17
N ALA A 44 -7.44 -3.13 -12.90
CA ALA A 44 -6.68 -2.28 -13.81
C ALA A 44 -5.65 -3.06 -14.65
N ARG A 45 -5.89 -4.36 -14.90
CA ARG A 45 -5.03 -5.24 -15.69
C ARG A 45 -3.58 -5.28 -15.17
N GLY A 46 -3.40 -5.34 -13.86
CA GLY A 46 -2.10 -5.46 -13.20
C GLY A 46 -1.32 -4.15 -13.06
N ALA A 47 -1.91 -3.01 -13.41
CA ALA A 47 -1.29 -1.71 -13.15
C ALA A 47 -1.08 -1.51 -11.64
N MET A 48 0.10 -1.06 -11.25
CA MET A 48 0.45 -0.77 -9.88
C MET A 48 -0.41 0.36 -9.35
N LYS A 49 -1.02 0.14 -8.20
CA LYS A 49 -1.85 1.13 -7.51
C LYS A 49 -1.01 2.01 -6.58
N THR A 50 -1.31 3.30 -6.57
CA THR A 50 -0.88 4.26 -5.55
C THR A 50 -2.09 4.81 -4.76
N GLY A 51 -1.84 5.43 -3.61
CA GLY A 51 -2.85 5.99 -2.73
C GLY A 51 -3.57 4.95 -1.86
N TRP A 52 -4.79 5.29 -1.44
CA TRP A 52 -5.59 4.42 -0.59
C TRP A 52 -6.07 3.17 -1.33
N LEU A 53 -5.92 2.02 -0.67
CA LEU A 53 -6.41 0.72 -1.12
C LEU A 53 -7.31 0.12 -0.05
N LYS A 54 -8.54 -0.21 -0.43
CA LYS A 54 -9.40 -1.09 0.35
C LYS A 54 -9.21 -2.53 -0.13
N TYR A 55 -8.70 -3.40 0.73
CA TYR A 55 -8.53 -4.82 0.45
C TYR A 55 -9.32 -5.63 1.50
N GLY A 56 -10.43 -6.22 1.06
CA GLY A 56 -11.42 -6.80 1.97
C GLY A 56 -12.05 -5.72 2.86
N VAL A 57 -11.91 -5.86 4.18
CA VAL A 57 -12.40 -4.90 5.18
C VAL A 57 -11.34 -3.89 5.61
N SER A 58 -10.09 -4.10 5.24
CA SER A 58 -8.95 -3.29 5.70
C SER A 58 -8.56 -2.23 4.67
N TRP A 59 -8.05 -1.11 5.18
CA TRP A 59 -7.46 -0.04 4.37
C TRP A 59 -5.94 -0.08 4.46
N TYR A 60 -5.28 0.27 3.36
CA TYR A 60 -3.83 0.36 3.23
C TYR A 60 -3.50 1.63 2.45
N TYR A 61 -2.26 2.09 2.56
CA TYR A 61 -1.79 3.24 1.80
C TYR A 61 -0.53 2.88 1.01
N LEU A 62 -0.56 3.10 -0.30
CA LEU A 62 0.54 2.87 -1.24
C LEU A 62 1.16 4.23 -1.56
N ASP A 63 2.31 4.52 -0.97
CA ASP A 63 2.90 5.85 -0.95
C ASP A 63 3.53 6.20 -2.32
N GLU A 64 2.84 7.05 -3.07
CA GLU A 64 3.28 7.50 -4.40
C GLU A 64 4.65 8.19 -4.36
N ALA A 65 4.92 8.98 -3.31
CA ALA A 65 6.22 9.64 -3.13
C ALA A 65 7.35 8.62 -2.86
N ALA A 66 7.00 7.42 -2.39
CA ALA A 66 7.91 6.28 -2.24
C ALA A 66 7.78 5.25 -3.39
N GLY A 67 7.30 5.68 -4.56
CA GLY A 67 7.18 4.82 -5.75
C GLY A 67 6.12 3.73 -5.64
N GLY A 68 5.09 3.94 -4.80
CA GLY A 68 4.00 2.99 -4.58
C GLY A 68 4.24 1.98 -3.46
N ALA A 69 5.35 2.10 -2.72
CA ALA A 69 5.62 1.25 -1.57
C ALA A 69 4.54 1.44 -0.49
N MET A 70 4.05 0.34 0.07
CA MET A 70 3.07 0.36 1.15
C MET A 70 3.66 1.04 2.38
N LYS A 71 2.93 2.03 2.89
CA LYS A 71 3.30 2.78 4.08
C LYS A 71 2.88 2.04 5.35
N THR A 72 3.73 2.11 6.36
CA THR A 72 3.39 1.79 7.75
C THR A 72 3.58 3.01 8.64
N ASP A 73 3.11 2.91 9.88
CA ASP A 73 3.11 3.96 10.90
C ASP A 73 2.21 5.16 10.55
N TRP A 74 2.54 6.33 11.12
CA TRP A 74 1.76 7.54 10.96
C TRP A 74 1.77 8.03 9.51
N LEU A 75 0.58 8.31 8.99
CA LEU A 75 0.36 8.94 7.70
C LEU A 75 -0.40 10.24 7.91
N LYS A 76 0.17 11.35 7.42
CA LYS A 76 -0.57 12.58 7.22
C LYS A 76 -1.11 12.60 5.79
N TYR A 77 -2.43 12.64 5.65
CA TYR A 77 -3.09 12.73 4.35
C TYR A 77 -4.10 13.89 4.38
N GLY A 78 -3.76 14.96 3.64
CA GLY A 78 -4.43 16.26 3.78
C GLY A 78 -4.21 16.83 5.19
N GLU A 79 -5.30 17.18 5.86
CA GLU A 79 -5.30 17.70 7.23
C GLU A 79 -5.39 16.60 8.30
N ASN A 80 -5.60 15.35 7.89
CA ASN A 80 -5.89 14.24 8.79
C ASN A 80 -4.67 13.35 9.01
N TRP A 81 -4.60 12.75 10.20
CA TRP A 81 -3.62 11.72 10.55
C TRP A 81 -4.27 10.34 10.61
N TYR A 82 -3.57 9.33 10.13
CA TYR A 82 -3.96 7.93 10.14
C TYR A 82 -2.80 7.10 10.66
N TYR A 83 -3.09 5.89 11.16
CA TYR A 83 -2.05 4.96 11.57
C TYR A 83 -2.16 3.64 10.82
N LEU A 84 -1.08 3.25 10.14
CA LEU A 84 -0.97 2.01 9.36
C LEU A 84 -0.16 1.01 10.19
N ASP A 85 -0.82 0.02 10.77
CA ASP A 85 -0.23 -0.85 11.79
C ASP A 85 0.69 -1.91 11.14
N ALA A 86 2.01 -1.73 11.28
CA ALA A 86 3.00 -2.66 10.74
C ALA A 86 2.85 -4.08 11.31
N ALA A 87 2.47 -4.22 12.58
CA ALA A 87 2.25 -5.52 13.21
C ALA A 87 0.99 -6.23 12.68
N ALA A 88 0.04 -5.47 12.14
CA ALA A 88 -1.13 -5.96 11.40
C ALA A 88 -0.92 -5.98 9.87
N GLY A 89 0.33 -6.02 9.41
CA GLY A 89 0.65 -6.11 7.98
C GLY A 89 0.38 -4.81 7.20
N GLY A 90 0.36 -3.66 7.86
CA GLY A 90 0.12 -2.34 7.28
C GLY A 90 -1.35 -1.92 7.20
N ALA A 91 -2.26 -2.69 7.81
CA ALA A 91 -3.67 -2.34 7.85
C ALA A 91 -3.89 -1.06 8.69
N MET A 92 -4.74 -0.17 8.19
CA MET A 92 -5.14 1.04 8.89
C MET A 92 -5.89 0.69 10.18
N LYS A 93 -5.42 1.26 11.29
CA LYS A 93 -6.04 1.09 12.61
C LYS A 93 -7.19 2.06 12.80
N THR A 94 -8.19 1.63 13.57
CA THR A 94 -9.26 2.49 14.11
C THR A 94 -9.38 2.27 15.61
N GLY A 95 -10.03 3.19 16.32
CA GLY A 95 -10.15 3.16 17.77
C GLY A 95 -8.91 3.68 18.50
N TRP A 96 -8.70 3.20 19.72
CA TRP A 96 -7.59 3.62 20.57
C TRP A 96 -6.25 3.04 20.12
N LEU A 97 -5.24 3.89 19.99
CA LEU A 97 -3.86 3.56 19.69
C LEU A 97 -2.97 4.09 20.82
N LYS A 98 -2.12 3.23 21.40
CA LYS A 98 -1.02 3.65 22.28
C LYS A 98 0.29 3.54 21.53
N THR A 99 0.99 4.66 21.34
CA THR A 99 2.32 4.69 20.69
C THR A 99 3.16 5.83 21.25
N GLY A 100 4.48 5.62 21.38
CA GLY A 100 5.39 6.62 21.96
C GLY A 100 5.06 7.05 23.39
N GLY A 101 4.29 6.25 24.15
CA GLY A 101 3.84 6.58 25.50
C GLY A 101 2.50 7.33 25.58
N SER A 102 1.98 7.84 24.46
CA SER A 102 0.73 8.59 24.39
C SER A 102 -0.43 7.78 23.81
N TRP A 103 -1.66 8.19 24.14
CA TRP A 103 -2.89 7.61 23.59
C TRP A 103 -3.49 8.52 22.53
N TYR A 104 -3.92 7.92 21.43
CA TYR A 104 -4.54 8.59 20.29
C TYR A 104 -5.85 7.88 19.97
N TYR A 105 -6.87 8.64 19.54
CA TYR A 105 -8.13 8.07 19.08
C TYR A 105 -8.29 8.28 17.57
N LEU A 106 -8.38 7.17 16.84
CA LEU A 106 -8.58 7.10 15.39
C LEU A 106 -10.06 6.84 15.11
N ASP A 107 -10.75 7.78 14.48
CA ASP A 107 -12.21 7.74 14.34
C ASP A 107 -12.68 6.61 13.41
N ALA A 108 -13.35 5.61 13.98
CA ALA A 108 -13.92 4.49 13.23
C ALA A 108 -15.14 4.88 12.36
N ALA A 109 -15.87 5.95 12.72
CA ALA A 109 -17.07 6.43 12.03
C ALA A 109 -16.75 7.40 10.89
N ALA A 110 -15.63 8.11 10.96
CA ALA A 110 -15.20 9.11 9.97
C ALA A 110 -13.92 8.70 9.22
N SER A 111 -13.87 7.46 8.71
CA SER A 111 -12.82 6.94 7.80
C SER A 111 -11.43 6.61 8.37
N GLY A 112 -11.24 6.65 9.69
CA GLY A 112 -9.97 6.30 10.37
C GLY A 112 -9.09 7.50 10.76
N ALA A 113 -9.54 8.73 10.53
CA ALA A 113 -8.80 9.94 10.86
C ALA A 113 -8.64 10.16 12.38
N MET A 114 -7.47 10.60 12.82
CA MET A 114 -7.16 10.92 14.21
C MET A 114 -7.96 12.14 14.70
N LYS A 115 -8.61 12.02 15.85
CA LYS A 115 -9.39 13.11 16.46
C LYS A 115 -8.65 13.83 17.58
N THR A 116 -7.79 13.13 18.31
CA THR A 116 -7.03 13.68 19.44
C THR A 116 -5.65 13.04 19.53
N GLY A 117 -4.67 13.81 20.00
CA GLY A 117 -3.32 13.40 20.35
C GLY A 117 -2.75 14.28 21.44
#